data_AF-A0A2A3Y9V5-F1
#
_entry.id   AF-A0A2A3Y9V5-F1
#
_cell.length_a   1.000
_cell.length_b   1.000
_cell.length_c   1.000
_cell.angle_alpha   90.00
_cell.angle_beta   90.00
_cell.angle_gamma   90.00
#
_symmetry.space_group_name_H-M   'P 1'
#
loop_
_entity.id
_entity.type
_entity.pdbx_description
1 polymer ?
#
loop_
_entity_poly.entity_id
_entity_poly.type
_entity_poly.pdbx_seq_one_letter_code
_entity_poly.pdbx_strand_id
1 'polypeptide(L)'
;MSKADMIGFIDQITGDRLKVLGWLRISDGIAPHLQATLGGKVLGAAEFGREREDVLKATGLKNRAFAITFTRPISALEVLGGGLQVATDVDGQQQLLPLSAGGKLAETKLAFADLSSKLPGSVSGTSDARYDHGEALAYAAETKQVGQSGHLTPVLFPIGLRSRDNAAQLGHDGHIFLTEGSNNLLGRYKEPEGPEGRMQLEQETKAWVNLIRERNDKIAGRGMGFVQIVIPEKLTAMRELAPVSITGPTPLFARIEEALITEPYWISGLEIFKNWVGQIPPWQRNDSHNSAAGSLAITRGLIAGLPGCETDVLDDVPLINRSYQDGDLAERFFGLPLWDEHLNPEPNFLAEASAGIENTIAYNPAKGHLGTHMVWRNNKAPIQKSVVVFGNSFFGQSANSPAKLGWWFARLFAEYHLVWKPEIDYDYIDKVKPDYVIAQTIERFLGRFPTT
;
A
#
# COMPACT_ATOMS: atom_id res chain seq x y z
N MET A 1 -1.74 25.64 23.99
CA MET A 1 -2.70 25.99 22.93
C MET A 1 -3.03 24.71 22.18
N SER A 2 -4.31 24.36 22.04
CA SER A 2 -4.73 23.12 21.38
C SER A 2 -4.40 23.16 19.88
N LYS A 3 -3.93 22.03 19.32
CA LYS A 3 -3.84 21.79 17.86
C LYS A 3 -5.13 22.27 17.20
N ALA A 4 -5.08 23.39 16.49
CA ALA A 4 -6.18 23.80 15.65
C ALA A 4 -6.09 22.96 14.37
N ASP A 5 -6.90 21.90 14.28
CA ASP A 5 -7.09 21.18 13.03
C ASP A 5 -7.63 22.19 12.00
N MET A 6 -6.87 22.39 10.92
CA MET A 6 -7.27 23.26 9.83
C MET A 6 -8.39 22.57 9.05
N ILE A 7 -9.55 23.23 8.97
CA ILE A 7 -10.74 22.72 8.28
C ILE A 7 -11.02 23.65 7.11
N GLY A 8 -10.94 23.14 5.88
CA GLY A 8 -11.22 23.89 4.68
C GLY A 8 -11.08 23.03 3.44
N PHE A 9 -11.53 23.57 2.31
CA PHE A 9 -11.50 22.86 1.02
C PHE A 9 -11.18 23.80 -0.12
N ILE A 10 -10.56 23.24 -1.15
CA ILE A 10 -10.48 23.85 -2.47
C ILE A 10 -11.77 23.48 -3.22
N ASP A 11 -12.52 24.49 -3.66
CA ASP A 11 -13.78 24.32 -4.36
C ASP A 11 -13.63 24.25 -5.87
N GLN A 12 -12.67 24.97 -6.43
CA GLN A 12 -12.56 25.11 -7.88
C GLN A 12 -11.16 25.55 -8.32
N ILE A 13 -10.73 25.06 -9.48
CA ILE A 13 -9.71 25.70 -10.31
C ILE A 13 -10.46 26.39 -11.47
N THR A 14 -10.17 27.67 -11.72
CA THR A 14 -10.88 28.43 -12.76
C THR A 14 -10.61 27.88 -14.15
N GLY A 15 -11.52 28.14 -15.10
CA GLY A 15 -11.42 27.60 -16.47
C GLY A 15 -10.16 28.04 -17.21
N ASP A 16 -9.67 29.25 -16.94
CA ASP A 16 -8.39 29.79 -17.44
C ASP A 16 -7.15 29.22 -16.70
N ARG A 17 -7.37 28.44 -15.64
CA ARG A 17 -6.37 27.82 -14.79
C ARG A 17 -5.40 28.82 -14.15
N LEU A 18 -5.83 30.06 -14.01
CA LEU A 18 -5.06 31.11 -13.37
C LEU A 18 -5.41 31.28 -11.89
N LYS A 19 -6.46 30.62 -11.39
CA LYS A 19 -6.87 30.75 -9.99
C LYS A 19 -7.32 29.44 -9.37
N VAL A 20 -7.03 29.30 -8.08
CA VAL A 20 -7.66 28.34 -7.18
C VAL A 20 -8.59 29.08 -6.24
N LEU A 21 -9.81 28.58 -6.08
CA LEU A 21 -10.83 29.11 -5.20
C LEU A 21 -11.19 28.08 -4.15
N GLY A 22 -11.48 28.53 -2.92
CA GLY A 22 -11.92 27.65 -1.86
C GLY A 22 -12.40 28.42 -0.65
N TRP A 23 -12.48 27.71 0.48
CA TRP A 23 -12.77 28.31 1.77
C TRP A 23 -11.96 27.66 2.88
N LEU A 24 -11.77 28.41 3.96
CA LEU A 24 -11.06 27.96 5.15
C LEU A 24 -11.78 28.42 6.41
N ARG A 25 -11.81 27.56 7.42
CA ARG A 25 -12.22 27.93 8.77
C ARG A 25 -11.23 28.95 9.34
N ILE A 26 -11.75 29.99 9.97
CA ILE A 26 -10.92 30.96 10.71
C ILE A 26 -11.17 30.78 12.20
N SER A 27 -10.08 30.54 12.93
CA SER A 27 -10.04 30.62 14.40
C SER A 27 -9.53 32.01 14.80
N ASP A 28 -10.20 32.66 15.75
CA ASP A 28 -9.77 33.94 16.34
C ASP A 28 -9.65 35.16 15.41
N GLY A 29 -10.26 35.11 14.23
CA GLY A 29 -10.36 36.25 13.30
C GLY A 29 -9.10 36.52 12.47
N ILE A 30 -8.02 35.77 12.67
CA ILE A 30 -6.78 35.88 11.90
C ILE A 30 -6.77 34.81 10.81
N ALA A 31 -6.68 35.23 9.54
CA ALA A 31 -6.56 34.31 8.43
C ALA A 31 -5.14 33.71 8.39
N PRO A 32 -4.99 32.38 8.29
CA PRO A 32 -3.68 31.75 8.25
C PRO A 32 -2.99 31.99 6.90
N HIS A 33 -1.66 31.85 6.88
CA HIS A 33 -0.85 32.02 5.68
C HIS A 33 -1.02 30.82 4.73
N LEU A 34 -1.96 30.95 3.79
CA LEU A 34 -2.27 29.92 2.82
C LEU A 34 -1.58 30.20 1.48
N GLN A 35 -0.88 29.22 0.93
CA GLN A 35 -0.15 29.34 -0.34
C GLN A 35 -0.36 28.12 -1.22
N ALA A 36 -0.29 28.33 -2.53
CA ALA A 36 -0.23 27.25 -3.51
C ALA A 36 1.22 27.00 -3.89
N THR A 37 1.62 25.74 -3.94
CA THR A 37 2.93 25.30 -4.43
C THR A 37 2.78 24.31 -5.57
N LEU A 38 3.78 24.27 -6.43
CA LEU A 38 3.92 23.28 -7.49
C LEU A 38 5.33 22.70 -7.45
N GLY A 39 5.44 21.41 -7.13
CA GLY A 39 6.73 20.74 -6.95
C GLY A 39 7.60 21.44 -5.89
N GLY A 40 6.99 21.94 -4.82
CA GLY A 40 7.67 22.68 -3.74
C GLY A 40 7.92 24.17 -4.03
N LYS A 41 7.71 24.66 -5.26
CA LYS A 41 7.86 26.08 -5.60
C LYS A 41 6.56 26.84 -5.38
N VAL A 42 6.60 27.95 -4.66
CA VAL A 42 5.42 28.81 -4.43
C VAL A 42 4.92 29.39 -5.76
N LEU A 43 3.64 29.18 -6.05
CA LEU A 43 2.93 29.72 -7.22
C LEU A 43 2.14 30.99 -6.91
N GLY A 44 1.66 31.12 -5.67
CA GLY A 44 0.86 32.27 -5.24
C GLY A 44 0.41 32.12 -3.79
N ALA A 45 -0.02 33.23 -3.19
CA ALA A 45 -0.57 33.29 -1.85
C ALA A 45 -2.07 33.59 -1.90
N ALA A 46 -2.79 33.20 -0.85
CA ALA A 46 -4.22 33.38 -0.76
C ALA A 46 -4.62 34.81 -0.44
N GLU A 47 -5.54 35.34 -1.23
CA GLU A 47 -6.33 36.52 -0.92
C GLU A 47 -7.64 36.06 -0.28
N PHE A 48 -7.83 36.40 0.99
CA PHE A 48 -9.05 36.05 1.72
C PHE A 48 -10.17 37.05 1.43
N GLY A 49 -11.31 36.53 1.00
CA GLY A 49 -12.53 37.28 0.68
C GLY A 49 -13.54 37.26 1.81
N ARG A 50 -14.82 37.39 1.46
CA ARG A 50 -15.96 37.36 2.42
C ARG A 50 -16.21 35.97 2.99
N GLU A 51 -17.01 35.90 4.05
CA GLU A 51 -17.54 34.64 4.58
C GLU A 51 -18.45 33.96 3.55
N ARG A 52 -18.39 32.63 3.51
CA ARG A 52 -19.29 31.78 2.73
C ARG A 52 -20.49 31.43 3.60
N GLU A 53 -21.61 32.12 3.36
CA GLU A 53 -22.86 31.90 4.08
C GLU A 53 -23.38 30.46 3.92
N ASP A 54 -23.18 29.86 2.74
CA ASP A 54 -23.56 28.48 2.45
C ASP A 54 -22.79 27.49 3.34
N VAL A 55 -21.47 27.69 3.49
CA VAL A 55 -20.63 26.88 4.38
C VAL A 55 -21.00 27.11 5.85
N LEU A 56 -21.22 28.36 6.25
CA LEU A 56 -21.62 28.70 7.62
C LEU A 56 -22.96 28.03 7.98
N LYS A 57 -23.95 28.09 7.09
CA LYS A 57 -25.25 27.44 7.27
C LYS A 57 -25.14 25.92 7.35
N ALA A 58 -24.30 25.31 6.51
CA ALA A 58 -24.17 23.86 6.44
C ALA A 58 -23.35 23.25 7.59
N THR A 59 -22.33 23.96 8.08
CA THR A 59 -21.33 23.40 9.01
C THR A 59 -21.30 24.08 10.37
N GLY A 60 -21.91 25.25 10.51
CA GLY A 60 -21.79 26.10 11.70
C GLY A 60 -20.40 26.74 11.87
N LEU A 61 -19.48 26.57 10.93
CA LEU A 61 -18.11 27.05 11.03
C LEU A 61 -17.95 28.47 10.47
N LYS A 62 -17.39 29.37 11.29
CA LYS A 62 -16.88 30.66 10.83
C LYS A 62 -15.78 30.46 9.80
N ASN A 63 -15.91 31.10 8.65
CA ASN A 63 -15.04 30.81 7.51
C ASN A 63 -14.77 32.06 6.66
N ARG A 64 -13.79 31.93 5.76
CA ARG A 64 -13.55 32.90 4.68
C ARG A 64 -13.32 32.16 3.37
N ALA A 65 -13.87 32.71 2.29
CA ALA A 65 -13.45 32.34 0.95
C ALA A 65 -12.00 32.76 0.74
N PHE A 66 -11.27 32.05 -0.12
CA PHE A 66 -9.97 32.47 -0.60
C PHE A 66 -9.86 32.32 -2.11
N ALA A 67 -8.98 33.13 -2.70
CA ALA A 67 -8.53 32.98 -4.07
C ALA A 67 -6.99 33.03 -4.10
N ILE A 68 -6.36 32.10 -4.80
CA ILE A 68 -4.92 32.14 -5.08
C ILE A 68 -4.77 32.34 -6.58
N THR A 69 -4.11 33.42 -6.99
CA THR A 69 -3.87 33.74 -8.40
C THR A 69 -2.46 33.35 -8.81
N PHE A 70 -2.30 32.80 -10.01
CA PHE A 70 -1.04 32.37 -10.60
C PHE A 70 -0.61 33.31 -11.71
N THR A 71 0.70 33.37 -11.97
CA THR A 71 1.29 34.15 -13.07
C THR A 71 1.18 33.46 -14.42
N ARG A 72 0.89 32.15 -14.43
CA ARG A 72 0.64 31.36 -15.64
C ARG A 72 -0.46 30.34 -15.40
N PRO A 73 -1.15 29.89 -16.45
CA PRO A 73 -2.03 28.74 -16.36
C PRO A 73 -1.26 27.52 -15.86
N ILE A 74 -1.82 26.80 -14.90
CA ILE A 74 -1.34 25.46 -14.52
C ILE A 74 -1.85 24.45 -15.53
N SER A 75 -0.99 23.52 -15.96
CA SER A 75 -1.38 22.47 -16.90
C SER A 75 -2.21 21.39 -16.22
N ALA A 76 -3.03 20.67 -17.01
CA ALA A 76 -3.79 19.54 -16.49
C ALA A 76 -2.91 18.46 -15.86
N LEU A 77 -1.73 18.19 -16.44
CA LEU A 77 -0.79 17.21 -15.90
C LEU A 77 -0.19 17.66 -14.56
N GLU A 78 0.07 18.95 -14.36
CA GLU A 78 0.55 19.50 -13.09
C GLU A 78 -0.51 19.38 -11.98
N VAL A 79 -1.78 19.45 -12.35
CA VAL A 79 -2.91 19.25 -11.43
C VAL A 79 -3.12 17.75 -11.16
N LEU A 80 -3.24 16.93 -12.21
CA LEU A 80 -3.46 15.48 -12.10
C LEU A 80 -2.33 14.73 -11.39
N GLY A 81 -1.07 15.13 -11.64
CA GLY A 81 0.10 14.53 -10.99
C GLY A 81 0.27 14.92 -9.53
N GLY A 82 -0.73 15.59 -8.92
CA GLY A 82 -0.67 16.09 -7.53
C GLY A 82 0.41 17.14 -7.29
N GLY A 83 0.96 17.71 -8.37
CA GLY A 83 2.00 18.72 -8.27
C GLY A 83 1.49 19.98 -7.58
N LEU A 84 0.24 20.37 -7.87
CA LEU A 84 -0.41 21.51 -7.23
C LEU A 84 -0.90 21.15 -5.81
N GLN A 85 -0.32 21.82 -4.82
CA GLN A 85 -0.71 21.71 -3.43
C GLN A 85 -1.13 23.07 -2.90
N VAL A 86 -2.21 23.13 -2.12
CA VAL A 86 -2.57 24.33 -1.37
C VAL A 86 -2.39 24.00 0.11
N ALA A 87 -1.48 24.70 0.77
CA ALA A 87 -1.07 24.40 2.12
C ALA A 87 -0.96 25.66 2.97
N THR A 88 -1.15 25.51 4.28
CA THR A 88 -0.68 26.50 5.25
C THR A 88 0.44 25.89 6.09
N ASP A 89 1.34 26.73 6.57
CA ASP A 89 2.28 26.36 7.61
C ASP A 89 1.60 26.61 8.96
N VAL A 90 1.53 25.58 9.80
CA VAL A 90 1.05 25.67 11.18
C VAL A 90 2.12 25.05 12.06
N ASP A 91 2.75 25.86 12.90
CA ASP A 91 3.80 25.44 13.84
C ASP A 91 4.97 24.67 13.18
N GLY A 92 5.36 25.04 11.95
CA GLY A 92 6.46 24.42 11.21
C GLY A 92 6.06 23.12 10.49
N GLN A 93 4.77 22.76 10.48
CA GLN A 93 4.24 21.64 9.71
C GLN A 93 3.30 22.12 8.61
N GLN A 94 3.53 21.66 7.38
CA GLN A 94 2.60 21.90 6.29
C GLN A 94 1.33 21.07 6.47
N GLN A 95 0.18 21.73 6.43
CA GLN A 95 -1.12 21.10 6.36
C GLN A 95 -1.75 21.40 5.00
N LEU A 96 -2.14 20.34 4.27
CA LEU A 96 -2.71 20.41 2.92
C LEU A 96 -4.23 20.59 2.96
N LEU A 97 -4.76 21.47 2.13
CA LEU A 97 -6.21 21.56 1.91
C LEU A 97 -6.66 20.49 0.92
N PRO A 98 -7.63 19.65 1.28
CA PRO A 98 -8.25 18.73 0.33
C PRO A 98 -9.12 19.48 -0.69
N LEU A 99 -9.35 18.85 -1.86
CA LEU A 99 -10.42 19.28 -2.76
C LEU A 99 -11.78 18.87 -2.21
N SER A 100 -12.78 19.75 -2.34
CA SER A 100 -14.19 19.40 -2.15
C SER A 100 -14.66 18.47 -3.29
N ALA A 101 -15.84 17.86 -3.15
CA ALA A 101 -16.44 17.06 -4.23
C ALA A 101 -16.61 17.87 -5.52
N GLY A 102 -16.99 19.16 -5.40
CA GLY A 102 -17.04 20.10 -6.53
C GLY A 102 -15.65 20.40 -7.11
N GLY A 103 -14.64 20.55 -6.26
CA GLY A 103 -13.25 20.75 -6.67
C GLY A 103 -12.69 19.57 -7.46
N LYS A 104 -12.97 18.34 -7.02
CA LYS A 104 -12.60 17.11 -7.74
C LYS A 104 -13.25 17.05 -9.12
N LEU A 105 -14.54 17.38 -9.21
CA LEU A 105 -15.25 17.39 -10.50
C LEU A 105 -14.69 18.46 -11.46
N ALA A 106 -14.37 19.65 -10.96
CA ALA A 106 -13.76 20.71 -11.75
C ALA A 106 -12.36 20.33 -12.27
N GLU A 107 -11.55 19.71 -11.41
CA GLU A 107 -10.24 19.15 -11.78
C GLU A 107 -10.36 18.09 -12.88
N THR A 108 -11.28 17.13 -12.74
CA THR A 108 -11.53 16.11 -13.77
C THR A 108 -11.97 16.73 -15.10
N LYS A 109 -12.86 17.74 -15.07
CA LYS A 109 -13.30 18.45 -16.29
C LYS A 109 -12.14 19.19 -16.97
N LEU A 110 -11.29 19.86 -16.19
CA LEU A 110 -10.11 20.56 -16.71
C LEU A 110 -9.10 19.62 -17.34
N ALA A 111 -8.87 18.47 -16.70
CA ALA A 111 -8.04 17.40 -17.23
C ALA A 111 -8.55 16.90 -18.57
N PHE A 112 -9.85 16.57 -18.63
CA PHE A 112 -10.48 16.06 -19.84
C PHE A 112 -10.44 17.08 -20.98
N ALA A 113 -10.67 18.37 -20.70
CA ALA A 113 -10.59 19.45 -21.68
C ALA A 113 -9.18 19.64 -22.27
N ASP A 114 -8.13 19.50 -21.45
CA ASP A 114 -6.73 19.61 -21.92
C ASP A 114 -6.35 18.43 -22.82
N LEU A 115 -6.69 17.22 -22.40
CA LEU A 115 -6.49 15.99 -23.16
C LEU A 115 -7.21 16.05 -24.51
N SER A 116 -8.47 16.49 -24.52
CA SER A 116 -9.26 16.60 -25.74
C SER A 116 -8.80 17.74 -26.67
N SER A 117 -8.27 18.86 -26.14
CA SER A 117 -7.72 19.95 -26.96
C SER A 117 -6.39 19.64 -27.65
N LYS A 118 -5.66 18.61 -27.18
CA LYS A 118 -4.36 18.19 -27.72
C LYS A 118 -4.48 17.04 -28.72
N LEU A 119 -5.68 16.48 -28.92
CA LEU A 119 -5.94 15.50 -29.95
C LEU A 119 -6.10 16.21 -31.32
N PRO A 120 -5.41 15.76 -32.38
CA PRO A 120 -5.57 16.34 -33.71
C PRO A 120 -7.04 16.25 -34.16
N GLY A 121 -7.55 17.37 -34.67
CA GLY A 121 -8.97 17.67 -34.82
C GLY A 121 -9.78 16.56 -35.51
N SER A 122 -10.55 15.82 -34.71
CA SER A 122 -11.86 15.22 -35.03
C SER A 122 -12.38 14.43 -33.83
N VAL A 123 -12.57 15.09 -32.69
CA VAL A 123 -13.41 14.52 -31.63
C VAL A 123 -14.40 15.60 -31.20
N SER A 124 -15.54 15.65 -31.88
CA SER A 124 -16.72 16.37 -31.40
C SER A 124 -17.29 15.60 -30.21
N GLY A 125 -16.77 15.87 -29.02
CA GLY A 125 -17.30 15.34 -27.77
C GLY A 125 -18.08 16.42 -27.03
N THR A 126 -19.37 16.58 -27.34
CA THR A 126 -20.30 17.28 -26.44
C THR A 126 -20.49 16.42 -25.20
N SER A 127 -20.04 16.87 -24.03
CA SER A 127 -20.55 16.32 -22.77
C SER A 127 -20.82 17.43 -21.76
N ASP A 128 -21.97 18.08 -21.95
CA ASP A 128 -22.81 18.54 -20.84
C ASP A 128 -23.51 17.33 -20.20
N ALA A 129 -22.74 16.29 -19.84
CA ALA A 129 -23.26 15.19 -19.05
C ALA A 129 -23.41 15.69 -17.61
N ARG A 130 -24.66 15.96 -17.22
CA ARG A 130 -25.03 15.95 -15.81
C ARG A 130 -24.70 14.54 -15.32
N TYR A 131 -23.75 14.44 -14.40
CA TYR A 131 -23.38 13.18 -13.76
C TYR A 131 -24.61 12.65 -13.01
N ASP A 132 -25.36 11.74 -13.64
CA ASP A 132 -26.30 10.89 -12.92
C ASP A 132 -25.49 9.79 -12.21
N HIS A 133 -25.63 9.71 -10.89
CA HIS A 133 -24.97 8.66 -10.10
C HIS A 133 -25.39 7.25 -10.54
N GLY A 134 -26.59 7.08 -11.12
CA GLY A 134 -27.02 5.79 -11.67
C GLY A 134 -26.21 5.36 -12.90
N GLU A 135 -25.93 6.28 -13.82
CA GLU A 135 -25.13 6.01 -15.03
C GLU A 135 -23.66 5.74 -14.70
N ALA A 136 -23.10 6.45 -13.71
CA ALA A 136 -21.74 6.23 -13.25
C ALA A 136 -21.53 4.81 -12.67
N LEU A 137 -22.52 4.29 -11.94
CA LEU A 137 -22.47 2.93 -11.40
C LEU A 137 -22.59 1.85 -12.49
N ALA A 138 -23.44 2.08 -13.51
CA ALA A 138 -23.57 1.19 -14.65
C ALA A 138 -22.27 1.13 -15.46
N TYR A 139 -21.67 2.29 -15.76
CA TYR A 139 -20.38 2.38 -16.46
C TYR A 139 -19.23 1.73 -15.66
N ALA A 140 -19.20 1.91 -14.33
CA ALA A 140 -18.23 1.26 -13.46
C ALA A 140 -18.38 -0.27 -13.46
N ALA A 141 -19.62 -0.79 -13.50
CA ALA A 141 -19.88 -2.23 -13.60
C ALA A 141 -19.44 -2.80 -14.97
N GLU A 142 -19.74 -2.10 -16.06
CA GLU A 142 -19.33 -2.47 -17.42
C GLU A 142 -17.79 -2.49 -17.56
N THR A 143 -17.12 -1.43 -17.13
CA THR A 143 -15.64 -1.34 -17.17
C THR A 143 -14.97 -2.41 -16.31
N LYS A 144 -15.55 -2.76 -15.16
CA LYS A 144 -15.09 -3.88 -14.33
C LYS A 144 -15.22 -5.22 -15.08
N GLN A 145 -16.36 -5.47 -15.74
CA GLN A 145 -16.57 -6.70 -16.50
C GLN A 145 -15.58 -6.83 -17.66
N VAL A 146 -15.34 -5.75 -18.40
CA VAL A 146 -14.35 -5.71 -19.50
C VAL A 146 -12.92 -5.90 -18.99
N GLY A 147 -12.57 -5.28 -17.85
CA GLY A 147 -11.27 -5.47 -17.21
C GLY A 147 -11.04 -6.94 -16.80
N GLN A 148 -12.04 -7.56 -16.19
CA GLN A 148 -12.01 -8.97 -15.80
C GLN A 148 -11.91 -9.93 -16.98
N SER A 149 -12.42 -9.56 -18.16
CA SER A 149 -12.33 -10.39 -19.37
C SER A 149 -10.96 -10.31 -20.07
N GLY A 150 -10.06 -9.44 -19.62
CA GLY A 150 -8.73 -9.29 -20.20
C GLY A 150 -8.69 -8.47 -21.50
N HIS A 151 -9.77 -7.76 -21.84
CA HIS A 151 -9.79 -6.86 -22.98
C HIS A 151 -9.08 -5.53 -22.64
N LEU A 152 -7.76 -5.62 -22.46
CA LEU A 152 -6.90 -4.53 -22.00
C LEU A 152 -6.13 -3.91 -23.18
N THR A 153 -5.78 -2.63 -23.04
CA THR A 153 -4.96 -1.88 -24.01
C THR A 153 -3.78 -1.24 -23.28
N PRO A 154 -2.57 -1.19 -23.87
CA PRO A 154 -1.45 -0.54 -23.23
C PRO A 154 -1.65 0.98 -23.15
N VAL A 155 -1.29 1.56 -22.00
CA VAL A 155 -1.16 3.00 -21.81
C VAL A 155 0.23 3.27 -21.25
N LEU A 156 0.99 4.12 -21.94
CA LEU A 156 2.37 4.42 -21.58
C LEU A 156 2.43 5.71 -20.76
N PHE A 157 3.17 5.66 -19.66
CA PHE A 157 3.41 6.81 -18.77
C PHE A 157 4.92 7.01 -18.58
N PRO A 158 5.37 8.24 -18.26
CA PRO A 158 6.78 8.47 -17.94
C PRO A 158 7.15 7.80 -16.62
N ILE A 159 8.35 7.20 -16.58
CA ILE A 159 8.96 6.69 -15.36
C ILE A 159 9.18 7.86 -14.39
N GLY A 160 8.94 7.62 -13.10
CA GLY A 160 9.01 8.62 -12.04
C GLY A 160 7.74 9.46 -11.87
N LEU A 161 6.69 9.24 -12.67
CA LEU A 161 5.39 9.87 -12.44
C LEU A 161 4.94 9.55 -11.00
N ARG A 162 4.59 10.58 -10.23
CA ARG A 162 4.15 10.47 -8.84
C ARG A 162 2.63 10.40 -8.76
N SER A 163 2.14 9.62 -7.79
CA SER A 163 0.73 9.65 -7.41
C SER A 163 0.39 11.00 -6.79
N ARG A 164 -0.91 11.32 -6.78
CA ARG A 164 -1.41 12.62 -6.29
C ARG A 164 -0.99 12.94 -4.85
N ASP A 165 -0.91 11.91 -4.01
CA ASP A 165 -0.53 12.01 -2.60
C ASP A 165 0.98 11.81 -2.36
N ASN A 166 1.77 11.74 -3.43
CA ASN A 166 3.20 11.43 -3.45
C ASN A 166 3.59 10.06 -2.89
N ALA A 167 2.64 9.23 -2.46
CA ALA A 167 2.93 7.97 -1.78
C ALA A 167 3.53 6.92 -2.73
N ALA A 168 3.23 7.00 -4.04
CA ALA A 168 3.65 6.03 -5.03
C ALA A 168 4.26 6.69 -6.29
N GLN A 169 5.11 5.94 -7.00
CA GLN A 169 5.74 6.34 -8.26
C GLN A 169 5.68 5.21 -9.30
N LEU A 170 5.49 5.56 -10.57
CA LEU A 170 5.60 4.62 -11.68
C LEU A 170 7.07 4.34 -11.99
N GLY A 171 7.48 3.07 -11.89
CA GLY A 171 8.76 2.58 -12.36
C GLY A 171 8.71 2.08 -13.81
N HIS A 172 9.65 1.22 -14.16
CA HIS A 172 9.72 0.57 -15.47
C HIS A 172 8.63 -0.49 -15.65
N ASP A 173 8.30 -0.79 -16.91
CA ASP A 173 7.38 -1.86 -17.32
C ASP A 173 6.01 -1.86 -16.62
N GLY A 174 5.51 -0.65 -16.32
CA GLY A 174 4.20 -0.45 -15.69
C GLY A 174 4.16 -0.77 -14.20
N HIS A 175 5.31 -1.07 -13.56
CA HIS A 175 5.34 -1.30 -12.12
C HIS A 175 5.11 0.00 -11.34
N ILE A 176 4.29 -0.08 -10.30
CA ILE A 176 4.04 0.99 -9.35
C ILE A 176 4.74 0.65 -8.03
N PHE A 177 5.46 1.62 -7.47
CA PHE A 177 6.23 1.47 -6.25
C PHE A 177 5.74 2.44 -5.19
N LEU A 178 5.52 1.96 -3.96
CA LEU A 178 5.48 2.86 -2.82
C LEU A 178 6.84 3.53 -2.68
N THR A 179 6.84 4.84 -2.52
CA THR A 179 8.07 5.64 -2.35
C THR A 179 7.97 6.58 -1.15
N GLU A 180 6.76 7.03 -0.80
CA GLU A 180 6.53 7.85 0.39
C GLU A 180 5.33 7.31 1.18
N GLY A 181 4.61 8.21 1.87
CA GLY A 181 3.43 7.90 2.67
C GLY A 181 3.73 7.95 4.17
N SER A 182 2.83 7.38 4.98
CA SER A 182 2.88 7.45 6.45
C SER A 182 4.08 6.75 7.10
N ASN A 183 4.94 6.10 6.30
CA ASN A 183 6.16 5.44 6.76
C ASN A 183 7.45 6.15 6.32
N ASN A 184 7.38 7.24 5.53
CA ASN A 184 8.56 7.94 4.99
C ASN A 184 9.57 6.97 4.34
N LEU A 185 9.08 6.15 3.40
CA LEU A 185 9.79 4.95 2.96
C LEU A 185 11.15 5.28 2.31
N LEU A 186 11.20 6.18 1.32
CA LEU A 186 12.46 6.57 0.70
C LEU A 186 13.45 7.19 1.69
N GLY A 187 12.95 7.92 2.69
CA GLY A 187 13.78 8.44 3.77
C GLY A 187 14.55 7.36 4.53
N ARG A 188 13.99 6.15 4.65
CA ARG A 188 14.60 5.01 5.37
C ARG A 188 15.66 4.26 4.58
N TYR A 189 15.77 4.46 3.26
CA TYR A 189 16.85 3.87 2.46
C TYR A 189 18.17 4.64 2.57
N LYS A 190 18.16 5.83 3.18
CA LYS A 190 19.37 6.62 3.38
C LYS A 190 20.14 6.11 4.59
N GLU A 191 21.45 5.94 4.44
CA GLU A 191 22.34 5.75 5.58
C GLU A 191 22.24 6.96 6.53
N PRO A 192 22.16 6.73 7.85
CA PRO A 192 22.09 7.82 8.80
C PRO A 192 23.38 8.64 8.79
N GLU A 193 23.22 9.97 8.76
CA GLU A 193 24.33 10.91 8.82
C GLU A 193 24.80 11.13 10.26
N GLY A 194 26.11 11.28 10.44
CA GLY A 194 26.71 11.63 11.73
C GLY A 194 26.77 10.49 12.77
N PRO A 195 27.43 10.72 13.92
CA PRO A 195 27.56 9.72 14.98
C PRO A 195 26.23 9.35 15.64
N GLU A 196 25.34 10.32 15.86
CA GLU A 196 24.06 10.11 16.56
C GLU A 196 23.12 9.20 15.77
N GLY A 197 22.92 9.46 14.48
CA GLY A 197 22.06 8.63 13.63
C GLY A 197 22.58 7.19 13.50
N ARG A 198 23.91 7.00 13.42
CA ARG A 198 24.53 5.67 13.40
C ARG A 198 24.33 4.92 14.72
N MET A 199 24.40 5.62 15.84
CA MET A 199 24.15 5.06 17.17
C MET A 199 22.68 4.65 17.32
N GLN A 200 21.74 5.49 16.86
CA GLN A 200 20.32 5.17 16.86
C GLN A 200 20.04 3.92 16.02
N LEU A 201 20.57 3.85 14.80
CA LEU A 201 20.43 2.67 13.94
C LEU A 201 20.96 1.41 14.63
N GLU A 202 22.12 1.47 15.29
CA GLU A 202 22.67 0.34 16.03
C GLU A 202 21.78 -0.07 17.22
N GLN A 203 21.20 0.89 17.95
CA GLN A 203 20.26 0.61 19.03
C GLN A 203 18.98 -0.06 18.51
N GLU A 204 18.41 0.45 17.41
CA GLU A 204 17.22 -0.12 16.76
C GLU A 204 17.50 -1.53 16.24
N THR A 205 18.65 -1.77 15.61
CA THR A 205 19.09 -3.11 15.21
C THR A 205 19.16 -4.05 16.41
N LYS A 206 19.84 -3.65 17.49
CA LYS A 206 19.95 -4.48 18.71
C LYS A 206 18.59 -4.78 19.32
N ALA A 207 17.69 -3.80 19.36
CA ALA A 207 16.34 -3.97 19.87
C ALA A 207 15.56 -5.02 19.06
N TRP A 208 15.62 -4.95 17.73
CA TRP A 208 14.95 -5.92 16.85
C TRP A 208 15.53 -7.32 16.97
N VAL A 209 16.86 -7.45 16.96
CA VAL A 209 17.55 -8.73 17.11
C VAL A 209 17.20 -9.38 18.46
N ASN A 210 17.23 -8.60 19.54
CA ASN A 210 16.87 -9.09 20.87
C ASN A 210 15.39 -9.50 20.94
N LEU A 211 14.48 -8.71 20.37
CA LEU A 211 13.06 -9.05 20.32
C LEU A 211 12.83 -10.38 19.57
N ILE A 212 13.48 -10.59 18.44
CA ILE A 212 13.31 -11.81 17.65
C ILE A 212 13.85 -13.03 18.39
N ARG A 213 15.01 -12.91 19.06
CA ARG A 213 15.56 -13.95 19.94
C ARG A 213 14.63 -14.27 21.11
N GLU A 214 14.13 -13.24 21.78
CA GLU A 214 13.19 -13.41 22.90
C GLU A 214 11.89 -14.09 22.45
N ARG A 215 11.39 -13.76 21.25
CA ARG A 215 10.24 -14.45 20.66
C ARG A 215 10.55 -15.92 20.47
N ASN A 216 11.67 -16.25 19.84
CA ASN A 216 12.10 -17.64 19.68
C ASN A 216 12.16 -18.36 21.03
N ASP A 217 12.85 -17.80 22.03
CA ASP A 217 13.04 -18.44 23.34
C ASP A 217 11.70 -18.68 24.05
N LYS A 218 10.78 -17.70 24.00
CA LYS A 218 9.44 -17.82 24.60
C LYS A 218 8.58 -18.88 23.90
N ILE A 219 8.67 -19.01 22.58
CA ILE A 219 7.91 -20.01 21.82
C ILE A 219 8.53 -21.40 21.97
N ALA A 220 9.85 -21.52 21.88
CA ALA A 220 10.58 -22.76 22.11
C ALA A 220 10.37 -23.29 23.55
N GLY A 221 10.34 -22.40 24.55
CA GLY A 221 10.00 -22.75 25.93
C GLY A 221 8.59 -23.31 26.11
N ARG A 222 7.69 -23.13 25.13
CA ARG A 222 6.35 -23.74 25.07
C ARG A 222 6.32 -25.04 24.27
N GLY A 223 7.46 -25.50 23.75
CA GLY A 223 7.57 -26.71 22.94
C GLY A 223 7.06 -26.54 21.50
N MET A 224 7.02 -25.31 20.99
CA MET A 224 6.51 -24.97 19.66
C MET A 224 7.64 -24.49 18.76
N GLY A 225 7.51 -24.67 17.43
CA GLY A 225 8.46 -24.10 16.48
C GLY A 225 8.21 -22.62 16.22
N PHE A 226 9.26 -21.85 15.98
CA PHE A 226 9.18 -20.42 15.68
C PHE A 226 9.91 -20.07 14.39
N VAL A 227 9.30 -19.21 13.59
CA VAL A 227 9.93 -18.58 12.43
C VAL A 227 9.62 -17.08 12.40
N GLN A 228 10.65 -16.28 12.13
CA GLN A 228 10.55 -14.85 11.83
C GLN A 228 10.93 -14.62 10.36
N ILE A 229 10.11 -13.83 9.67
CA ILE A 229 10.43 -13.31 8.34
C ILE A 229 10.17 -11.80 8.26
N VAL A 230 11.03 -11.10 7.54
CA VAL A 230 10.77 -9.75 7.04
C VAL A 230 10.69 -9.84 5.52
N ILE A 231 9.54 -9.51 4.96
CA ILE A 231 9.38 -9.45 3.50
C ILE A 231 9.98 -8.12 3.02
N PRO A 232 10.91 -8.13 2.05
CA PRO A 232 11.46 -6.89 1.50
C PRO A 232 10.36 -6.06 0.83
N GLU A 233 10.56 -4.74 0.80
CA GLU A 233 9.73 -3.91 -0.06
C GLU A 233 9.94 -4.27 -1.52
N LYS A 234 8.91 -4.01 -2.34
CA LYS A 234 9.00 -4.11 -3.80
C LYS A 234 10.15 -3.26 -4.35
N LEU A 235 10.41 -2.09 -3.74
CA LEU A 235 11.57 -1.25 -4.04
C LEU A 235 12.86 -2.08 -3.95
N THR A 236 13.10 -2.74 -2.81
CA THR A 236 14.28 -3.57 -2.56
C THR A 236 14.38 -4.76 -3.50
N ALA A 237 13.28 -5.51 -3.66
CA ALA A 237 13.28 -6.77 -4.39
C ALA A 237 13.28 -6.62 -5.91
N MET A 238 12.76 -5.51 -6.44
CA MET A 238 12.68 -5.19 -7.87
C MET A 238 13.33 -3.85 -8.20
N ARG A 239 14.50 -3.59 -7.60
CA ARG A 239 15.21 -2.30 -7.66
C ARG A 239 15.58 -1.86 -9.08
N GLU A 240 15.78 -2.81 -9.98
CA GLU A 240 16.06 -2.60 -11.40
C GLU A 240 14.86 -2.00 -12.16
N LEU A 241 13.65 -2.21 -11.66
CA LEU A 241 12.43 -1.61 -12.21
C LEU A 241 11.99 -0.36 -11.44
N ALA A 242 12.66 -0.03 -10.33
CA ALA A 242 12.28 1.08 -9.48
C ALA A 242 12.48 2.44 -10.19
N PRO A 243 11.62 3.44 -9.91
CA PRO A 243 11.76 4.80 -10.45
C PRO A 243 12.89 5.61 -9.82
N VAL A 244 13.55 5.06 -8.80
CA VAL A 244 14.57 5.71 -8.00
C VAL A 244 15.73 4.74 -7.80
N SER A 245 16.95 5.27 -7.82
CA SER A 245 18.13 4.46 -7.56
C SER A 245 18.22 4.10 -6.08
N ILE A 246 18.13 2.82 -5.78
CA ILE A 246 18.40 2.26 -4.46
C ILE A 246 19.47 1.16 -4.57
N THR A 247 20.33 1.06 -3.58
CA THR A 247 21.50 0.15 -3.60
C THR A 247 21.19 -1.21 -2.99
N GLY A 248 20.13 -1.32 -2.19
CA GLY A 248 19.80 -2.51 -1.43
C GLY A 248 18.62 -2.27 -0.49
N PRO A 249 18.42 -3.14 0.51
CA PRO A 249 17.44 -2.90 1.58
C PRO A 249 17.79 -1.64 2.39
N THR A 250 16.84 -1.17 3.18
CA THR A 250 17.05 -0.18 4.22
C THR A 250 18.19 -0.61 5.17
N PRO A 251 18.99 0.34 5.70
CA PRO A 251 20.12 0.00 6.58
C PRO A 251 19.73 -0.82 7.81
N LEU A 252 18.55 -0.55 8.38
CA LEU A 252 18.03 -1.32 9.52
C LEU A 252 17.77 -2.78 9.14
N PHE A 253 17.11 -3.01 8.00
CA PHE A 253 16.85 -4.37 7.55
C PHE A 253 18.15 -5.10 7.21
N ALA A 254 19.08 -4.45 6.52
CA ALA A 254 20.39 -5.03 6.20
C ALA A 254 21.14 -5.55 7.44
N ARG A 255 21.16 -4.75 8.52
CA ARG A 255 21.85 -5.13 9.76
C ARG A 255 21.13 -6.20 10.57
N ILE A 256 19.79 -6.21 10.56
CA ILE A 256 18.99 -7.28 11.16
C ILE A 256 19.26 -8.59 10.41
N GLU A 257 19.25 -8.55 9.08
CA GLU A 257 19.55 -9.70 8.23
C GLU A 257 20.95 -10.26 8.53
N GLU A 258 21.98 -9.41 8.51
CA GLU A 258 23.36 -9.83 8.81
C GLU A 258 23.49 -10.49 10.19
N ALA A 259 22.78 -9.97 11.19
CA ALA A 259 22.84 -10.48 12.56
C ALA A 259 22.09 -11.81 12.77
N LEU A 260 21.11 -12.13 11.91
CA LEU A 260 20.20 -13.26 12.10
C LEU A 260 20.26 -14.31 10.98
N ILE A 261 20.99 -14.07 9.87
CA ILE A 261 21.01 -14.96 8.69
C ILE A 261 21.38 -16.42 9.01
N THR A 262 22.17 -16.66 10.04
CA THR A 262 22.58 -18.02 10.47
C THR A 262 21.65 -18.64 11.51
N GLU A 263 20.67 -17.90 12.00
CA GLU A 263 19.75 -18.38 13.04
C GLU A 263 18.66 -19.24 12.38
N PRO A 264 18.36 -20.44 12.91
CA PRO A 264 17.46 -21.39 12.25
C PRO A 264 15.99 -20.93 12.21
N TYR A 265 15.61 -19.99 13.09
CA TYR A 265 14.28 -19.39 13.15
C TYR A 265 14.16 -18.13 12.29
N TRP A 266 15.20 -17.74 11.54
CA TRP A 266 15.17 -16.59 10.64
C TRP A 266 15.08 -17.04 9.18
N ILE A 267 14.06 -16.58 8.47
CA ILE A 267 13.91 -16.81 7.03
C ILE A 267 14.23 -15.51 6.29
N SER A 268 15.30 -15.55 5.51
CA SER A 268 15.77 -14.42 4.72
C SER A 268 14.81 -14.08 3.59
N GLY A 269 14.04 -13.00 3.77
CA GLY A 269 13.24 -12.44 2.69
C GLY A 269 14.10 -11.91 1.54
N LEU A 270 15.34 -11.49 1.81
CA LEU A 270 16.27 -10.99 0.80
C LEU A 270 16.82 -12.11 -0.09
N GLU A 271 17.29 -13.21 0.50
CA GLU A 271 17.85 -14.32 -0.29
C GLU A 271 16.78 -15.01 -1.16
N ILE A 272 15.51 -15.03 -0.74
CA ILE A 272 14.40 -15.58 -1.55
C ILE A 272 14.26 -14.87 -2.90
N PHE A 273 14.52 -13.56 -2.96
CA PHE A 273 14.35 -12.76 -4.19
C PHE A 273 15.67 -12.33 -4.83
N LYS A 274 16.79 -12.67 -4.21
CA LYS A 274 18.12 -12.36 -4.74
C LYS A 274 18.33 -13.08 -6.07
N ASN A 275 18.72 -12.31 -7.08
CA ASN A 275 18.94 -12.81 -8.43
C ASN A 275 17.74 -13.60 -8.98
N TRP A 276 16.52 -13.12 -8.73
CA TRP A 276 15.29 -13.76 -9.22
C TRP A 276 15.38 -14.12 -10.71
N VAL A 277 15.28 -15.41 -11.02
CA VAL A 277 15.30 -15.95 -12.40
C VAL A 277 13.93 -16.43 -12.89
N GLY A 278 12.89 -16.27 -12.07
CA GLY A 278 11.54 -16.69 -12.42
C GLY A 278 10.99 -15.88 -13.59
N GLN A 279 10.33 -16.56 -14.54
CA GLN A 279 9.69 -15.92 -15.69
C GLN A 279 8.56 -14.98 -15.30
N ILE A 280 7.92 -15.25 -14.15
CA ILE A 280 6.87 -14.42 -13.57
C ILE A 280 7.53 -13.50 -12.55
N PRO A 281 7.34 -12.16 -12.64
CA PRO A 281 7.85 -11.23 -11.65
C PRO A 281 7.38 -11.58 -10.24
N PRO A 282 8.20 -11.37 -9.20
CA PRO A 282 7.84 -11.74 -7.82
C PRO A 282 6.82 -10.78 -7.18
N TRP A 283 6.56 -9.62 -7.79
CA TRP A 283 5.50 -8.66 -7.42
C TRP A 283 4.55 -8.39 -8.58
N GLN A 284 3.30 -8.08 -8.25
CA GLN A 284 2.32 -7.55 -9.18
C GLN A 284 2.73 -6.14 -9.65
N ARG A 285 2.37 -5.73 -10.86
CA ARG A 285 2.82 -4.42 -11.39
C ARG A 285 2.14 -3.26 -10.68
N ASN A 286 0.83 -3.27 -10.61
CA ASN A 286 -0.05 -2.22 -10.10
C ASN A 286 -0.37 -2.30 -8.58
N ASP A 287 0.21 -3.28 -7.88
CA ASP A 287 -0.06 -3.55 -6.45
C ASP A 287 1.25 -3.56 -5.63
N SER A 288 1.12 -3.33 -4.33
CA SER A 288 2.22 -3.34 -3.36
C SER A 288 2.65 -4.75 -2.90
N HIS A 289 1.87 -5.78 -3.19
CA HIS A 289 2.09 -7.16 -2.76
C HIS A 289 2.72 -8.04 -3.83
N ASN A 290 3.17 -9.22 -3.38
CA ASN A 290 3.74 -10.24 -4.25
C ASN A 290 2.76 -10.70 -5.34
N SER A 291 3.30 -11.24 -6.43
CA SER A 291 2.54 -12.09 -7.34
C SER A 291 2.30 -13.47 -6.69
N ALA A 292 1.55 -14.34 -7.36
CA ALA A 292 1.46 -15.74 -6.93
C ALA A 292 2.84 -16.41 -6.92
N ALA A 293 3.73 -16.07 -7.87
CA ALA A 293 5.09 -16.60 -7.93
C ALA A 293 5.94 -16.16 -6.73
N GLY A 294 5.89 -14.87 -6.36
CA GLY A 294 6.61 -14.39 -5.19
C GLY A 294 6.06 -14.96 -3.88
N SER A 295 4.73 -15.10 -3.78
CA SER A 295 4.09 -15.70 -2.62
C SER A 295 4.42 -17.19 -2.47
N LEU A 296 4.48 -17.92 -3.59
CA LEU A 296 4.92 -19.31 -3.62
C LEU A 296 6.38 -19.45 -3.17
N ALA A 297 7.28 -18.57 -3.63
CA ALA A 297 8.67 -18.58 -3.21
C ALA A 297 8.83 -18.32 -1.69
N ILE A 298 8.10 -17.34 -1.16
CA ILE A 298 8.06 -17.10 0.30
C ILE A 298 7.49 -18.31 1.04
N THR A 299 6.41 -18.89 0.52
CA THR A 299 5.78 -20.08 1.14
C THR A 299 6.78 -21.23 1.21
N ARG A 300 7.51 -21.54 0.12
CA ARG A 300 8.56 -22.57 0.12
C ARG A 300 9.63 -22.29 1.18
N GLY A 301 10.11 -21.05 1.26
CA GLY A 301 11.10 -20.65 2.28
C GLY A 301 10.59 -20.82 3.71
N LEU A 302 9.33 -20.44 3.98
CA LEU A 302 8.70 -20.64 5.29
C LEU A 302 8.53 -22.12 5.62
N ILE A 303 7.99 -22.93 4.71
CA ILE A 303 7.78 -24.37 4.94
C ILE A 303 9.12 -25.08 5.19
N ALA A 304 10.16 -24.77 4.41
CA ALA A 304 11.50 -25.34 4.60
C ALA A 304 12.09 -25.01 5.99
N GLY A 305 11.69 -23.87 6.58
CA GLY A 305 12.09 -23.46 7.93
C GLY A 305 11.30 -24.13 9.06
N LEU A 306 10.24 -24.89 8.76
CA LEU A 306 9.38 -25.53 9.75
C LEU A 306 9.73 -27.03 9.87
N PRO A 307 10.30 -27.47 11.01
CA PRO A 307 10.73 -28.87 11.16
C PRO A 307 9.59 -29.86 10.99
N GLY A 308 9.74 -30.84 10.10
CA GLY A 308 8.73 -31.86 9.85
C GLY A 308 7.64 -31.44 8.85
N CYS A 309 7.82 -30.32 8.14
CA CYS A 309 7.00 -29.95 6.99
C CYS A 309 7.80 -30.16 5.70
N GLU A 310 7.27 -30.98 4.79
CA GLU A 310 7.88 -31.23 3.49
C GLU A 310 7.43 -30.18 2.46
N THR A 311 8.35 -29.81 1.55
CA THR A 311 8.10 -28.78 0.52
C THR A 311 7.69 -29.38 -0.83
N ASP A 312 7.72 -30.69 -0.98
CA ASP A 312 7.46 -31.44 -2.21
C ASP A 312 6.08 -31.14 -2.81
N VAL A 313 5.07 -30.92 -1.96
CA VAL A 313 3.73 -30.50 -2.39
C VAL A 313 3.71 -29.13 -3.11
N LEU A 314 4.79 -28.36 -2.99
CA LEU A 314 4.99 -27.10 -3.67
C LEU A 314 6.00 -27.21 -4.81
N ASP A 315 6.49 -28.39 -5.16
CA ASP A 315 7.35 -28.56 -6.33
C ASP A 315 6.53 -28.40 -7.62
N ASP A 316 7.12 -27.77 -8.62
CA ASP A 316 6.56 -27.64 -9.96
C ASP A 316 5.13 -27.04 -10.08
N VAL A 317 4.68 -26.24 -9.10
CA VAL A 317 3.36 -25.57 -9.17
C VAL A 317 3.21 -24.80 -10.49
N PRO A 318 2.27 -25.19 -11.37
CA PRO A 318 2.10 -24.53 -12.66
C PRO A 318 1.35 -23.22 -12.49
N LEU A 319 2.02 -22.09 -12.69
CA LEU A 319 1.43 -20.75 -12.66
C LEU A 319 0.96 -20.33 -14.05
N ILE A 320 -0.11 -20.98 -14.52
CA ILE A 320 -0.61 -20.84 -15.91
C ILE A 320 -2.01 -20.23 -16.00
N ASN A 321 -2.76 -20.21 -14.89
CA ASN A 321 -4.12 -19.72 -14.89
C ASN A 321 -4.15 -18.19 -14.90
N ARG A 322 -4.66 -17.61 -15.99
CA ARG A 322 -4.74 -16.16 -16.15
C ARG A 322 -5.99 -15.62 -15.46
N SER A 323 -5.80 -14.56 -14.69
CA SER A 323 -6.88 -13.71 -14.19
C SER A 323 -6.48 -12.26 -14.35
N TYR A 324 -7.44 -11.35 -14.38
CA TYR A 324 -7.16 -9.92 -14.46
C TYR A 324 -7.70 -9.26 -13.21
N GLN A 325 -6.85 -8.48 -12.53
CA GLN A 325 -7.19 -7.83 -11.27
C GLN A 325 -6.56 -6.45 -11.22
N ASP A 326 -7.19 -5.55 -10.47
CA ASP A 326 -6.62 -4.27 -10.09
C ASP A 326 -5.75 -4.40 -8.84
N GLY A 327 -4.85 -3.43 -8.66
CA GLY A 327 -3.92 -3.38 -7.55
C GLY A 327 -4.16 -2.18 -6.62
N ASP A 328 -3.76 -2.33 -5.35
CA ASP A 328 -3.96 -1.32 -4.29
C ASP A 328 -3.25 0.02 -4.53
N LEU A 329 -2.28 0.07 -5.46
CA LEU A 329 -1.59 1.31 -5.84
C LEU A 329 -2.22 1.99 -7.06
N ALA A 330 -3.04 1.28 -7.84
CA ALA A 330 -3.59 1.78 -9.09
C ALA A 330 -4.50 3.02 -8.88
N GLU A 331 -5.39 2.96 -7.88
CA GLU A 331 -6.35 4.02 -7.60
C GLU A 331 -5.66 5.37 -7.28
N ARG A 332 -4.39 5.35 -6.85
CA ARG A 332 -3.64 6.56 -6.46
C ARG A 332 -3.26 7.47 -7.64
N PHE A 333 -3.22 6.93 -8.86
CA PHE A 333 -2.74 7.69 -10.03
C PHE A 333 -3.85 8.42 -10.77
N PHE A 334 -5.07 7.86 -10.82
CA PHE A 334 -6.16 8.44 -11.62
C PHE A 334 -7.54 8.33 -10.96
N GLY A 335 -7.64 7.78 -9.75
CA GLY A 335 -8.94 7.44 -9.14
C GLY A 335 -9.71 6.38 -9.94
N LEU A 336 -8.99 5.61 -10.76
CA LEU A 336 -9.52 4.54 -11.59
C LEU A 336 -8.72 3.25 -11.33
N PRO A 337 -9.37 2.07 -11.39
CA PRO A 337 -8.65 0.81 -11.33
C PRO A 337 -7.81 0.64 -12.60
N LEU A 338 -6.53 0.29 -12.41
CA LEU A 338 -5.65 -0.17 -13.49
C LEU A 338 -5.59 -1.68 -13.37
N TRP A 339 -5.98 -2.40 -14.42
CA TRP A 339 -6.02 -3.85 -14.44
C TRP A 339 -4.70 -4.41 -14.98
N ASP A 340 -4.24 -5.52 -14.41
CA ASP A 340 -3.05 -6.24 -14.87
C ASP A 340 -3.35 -7.74 -14.95
N GLU A 341 -2.55 -8.43 -15.77
CA GLU A 341 -2.62 -9.89 -15.89
C GLU A 341 -1.89 -10.54 -14.72
N HIS A 342 -2.60 -11.41 -14.01
CA HIS A 342 -2.08 -12.21 -12.90
C HIS A 342 -2.08 -13.68 -13.30
N LEU A 343 -0.90 -14.30 -13.22
CA LEU A 343 -0.73 -15.74 -13.38
C LEU A 343 -0.84 -16.43 -12.02
N ASN A 344 -1.81 -17.32 -11.91
CA ASN A 344 -2.16 -18.07 -10.71
C ASN A 344 -1.89 -19.57 -10.91
N PRO A 345 -1.85 -20.36 -9.83
CA PRO A 345 -1.80 -21.81 -9.90
C PRO A 345 -2.92 -22.35 -10.79
N GLU A 346 -2.62 -23.42 -11.53
CA GLU A 346 -3.64 -24.19 -12.23
C GLU A 346 -4.75 -24.60 -11.22
N PRO A 347 -6.04 -24.40 -11.55
CA PRO A 347 -7.12 -24.58 -10.58
C PRO A 347 -7.17 -25.97 -9.94
N ASN A 348 -6.73 -27.00 -10.68
CA ASN A 348 -6.78 -28.38 -10.23
C ASN A 348 -5.56 -28.80 -9.40
N PHE A 349 -4.46 -28.03 -9.41
CA PHE A 349 -3.19 -28.43 -8.78
C PHE A 349 -3.33 -28.69 -7.27
N LEU A 350 -4.11 -27.85 -6.56
CA LEU A 350 -4.44 -28.03 -5.13
C LEU A 350 -5.93 -28.27 -4.90
N ALA A 351 -6.64 -28.90 -5.85
CA ALA A 351 -8.09 -29.09 -5.75
C ALA A 351 -8.50 -29.92 -4.52
N GLU A 352 -7.76 -30.98 -4.20
CA GLU A 352 -8.05 -31.84 -3.06
C GLU A 352 -7.90 -31.06 -1.74
N ALA A 353 -6.75 -30.41 -1.54
CA ALA A 353 -6.50 -29.55 -0.40
C ALA A 353 -7.53 -28.40 -0.31
N SER A 354 -7.92 -27.81 -1.44
CA SER A 354 -8.91 -26.73 -1.47
C SER A 354 -10.31 -27.19 -1.05
N ALA A 355 -10.67 -28.44 -1.33
CA ALA A 355 -11.98 -28.99 -1.02
C ALA A 355 -12.20 -29.27 0.48
N GLY A 356 -11.13 -29.27 1.30
CA GLY A 356 -11.20 -29.48 2.75
C GLY A 356 -11.28 -28.21 3.58
N ILE A 357 -11.17 -27.02 2.96
CA ILE A 357 -11.04 -25.76 3.68
C ILE A 357 -12.38 -25.30 4.26
N GLU A 358 -12.37 -25.05 5.56
CA GLU A 358 -13.47 -24.42 6.29
C GLU A 358 -12.96 -23.18 7.03
N ASN A 359 -13.60 -22.02 6.81
CA ASN A 359 -13.34 -20.82 7.59
C ASN A 359 -14.20 -20.84 8.86
N THR A 360 -13.57 -21.12 10.00
CA THR A 360 -14.26 -21.33 11.28
C THR A 360 -14.37 -20.05 12.12
N ILE A 361 -13.47 -19.09 11.92
CA ILE A 361 -13.51 -17.78 12.55
C ILE A 361 -13.20 -16.73 11.51
N ALA A 362 -14.08 -15.74 11.36
CA ALA A 362 -13.87 -14.60 10.49
C ALA A 362 -14.19 -13.29 11.21
N TYR A 363 -13.21 -12.74 11.94
CA TYR A 363 -13.35 -11.47 12.63
C TYR A 363 -12.55 -10.36 11.94
N ASN A 364 -13.24 -9.28 11.62
CA ASN A 364 -12.63 -8.02 11.19
C ASN A 364 -13.04 -6.89 12.14
N PRO A 365 -12.10 -6.06 12.58
CA PRO A 365 -12.41 -4.88 13.37
C PRO A 365 -13.21 -3.87 12.54
N ALA A 366 -14.06 -3.09 13.20
CA ALA A 366 -14.89 -2.08 12.53
C ALA A 366 -14.06 -0.94 11.88
N LYS A 367 -12.81 -0.73 12.31
CA LYS A 367 -11.90 0.26 11.75
C LYS A 367 -10.50 -0.32 11.62
N GLY A 368 -9.88 -0.13 10.45
CA GLY A 368 -8.53 -0.62 10.15
C GLY A 368 -8.47 -2.14 10.01
N HIS A 369 -7.26 -2.69 10.10
CA HIS A 369 -7.01 -4.13 9.97
C HIS A 369 -6.36 -4.75 11.22
N LEU A 370 -5.86 -3.92 12.15
CA LEU A 370 -5.22 -4.39 13.38
C LEU A 370 -6.25 -5.11 14.25
N GLY A 371 -5.95 -6.35 14.62
CA GLY A 371 -6.84 -7.23 15.36
C GLY A 371 -7.76 -8.08 14.47
N THR A 372 -7.65 -8.01 13.14
CA THR A 372 -8.28 -9.04 12.28
C THR A 372 -7.82 -10.43 12.72
N HIS A 373 -8.77 -11.34 12.84
CA HIS A 373 -8.52 -12.71 13.29
C HIS A 373 -9.29 -13.68 12.42
N MET A 374 -8.55 -14.55 11.74
CA MET A 374 -9.10 -15.58 10.86
C MET A 374 -8.59 -16.96 11.29
N VAL A 375 -9.44 -17.98 11.22
CA VAL A 375 -9.05 -19.38 11.49
C VAL A 375 -9.64 -20.30 10.45
N TRP A 376 -8.77 -21.03 9.76
CA TRP A 376 -9.12 -22.03 8.78
C TRP A 376 -8.76 -23.42 9.29
N ARG A 377 -9.65 -24.37 9.06
CA ARG A 377 -9.37 -25.80 9.22
C ARG A 377 -9.39 -26.48 7.87
N ASN A 378 -8.56 -27.48 7.70
CA ASN A 378 -8.48 -28.24 6.46
C ASN A 378 -8.19 -29.71 6.73
N ASN A 379 -9.23 -30.54 6.66
CA ASN A 379 -9.10 -31.99 6.89
C ASN A 379 -8.42 -32.74 5.74
N LYS A 380 -8.10 -32.05 4.64
CA LYS A 380 -7.39 -32.59 3.46
C LYS A 380 -6.02 -31.94 3.25
N ALA A 381 -5.54 -31.19 4.23
CA ALA A 381 -4.23 -30.57 4.15
C ALA A 381 -3.10 -31.62 4.08
N PRO A 382 -2.06 -31.42 3.27
CA PRO A 382 -0.90 -32.31 3.24
C PRO A 382 -0.11 -32.25 4.56
N ILE A 383 -0.05 -31.08 5.22
CA ILE A 383 0.64 -30.90 6.49
C ILE A 383 -0.37 -31.01 7.63
N GLN A 384 -0.33 -32.13 8.35
CA GLN A 384 -1.19 -32.43 9.51
C GLN A 384 -0.71 -31.71 10.79
N LYS A 385 -0.53 -30.40 10.68
CA LYS A 385 0.00 -29.50 11.73
C LYS A 385 -0.82 -28.22 11.79
N SER A 386 -0.72 -27.54 12.93
CA SER A 386 -1.36 -26.26 13.21
C SER A 386 -0.34 -25.12 13.22
N VAL A 387 -0.71 -23.96 12.67
CA VAL A 387 0.16 -22.79 12.60
C VAL A 387 -0.59 -21.50 12.93
N VAL A 388 0.00 -20.68 13.81
CA VAL A 388 -0.48 -19.32 14.08
C VAL A 388 0.48 -18.30 13.51
N VAL A 389 -0.06 -17.37 12.74
CA VAL A 389 0.69 -16.30 12.09
C VAL A 389 0.30 -14.94 12.69
N PHE A 390 1.30 -14.21 13.17
CA PHE A 390 1.20 -12.79 13.51
C PHE A 390 1.77 -12.00 12.33
N GLY A 391 0.89 -11.40 11.53
CA GLY A 391 1.28 -10.86 10.23
C GLY A 391 0.44 -9.67 9.77
N ASN A 392 0.50 -9.40 8.46
CA ASN A 392 -0.21 -8.28 7.84
C ASN A 392 -0.84 -8.67 6.49
N SER A 393 -1.07 -7.67 5.64
CA SER A 393 -1.74 -7.79 4.34
C SER A 393 -1.06 -8.75 3.36
N PHE A 394 0.19 -9.15 3.58
CA PHE A 394 0.87 -10.18 2.78
C PHE A 394 0.34 -11.58 3.05
N PHE A 395 -0.06 -11.90 4.29
CA PHE A 395 -0.84 -13.11 4.57
C PHE A 395 -2.29 -12.94 4.12
N GLY A 396 -2.84 -11.74 4.24
CA GLY A 396 -4.17 -11.40 3.72
C GLY A 396 -5.33 -11.97 4.53
N GLN A 397 -6.47 -11.28 4.54
CA GLN A 397 -7.63 -11.65 5.37
C GLN A 397 -8.48 -12.78 4.78
N SER A 398 -8.13 -13.28 3.59
CA SER A 398 -8.92 -14.27 2.87
C SER A 398 -8.02 -15.31 2.21
N ALA A 399 -8.53 -16.54 2.11
CA ALA A 399 -7.87 -17.65 1.44
C ALA A 399 -8.20 -17.69 -0.08
N ASN A 400 -8.40 -16.51 -0.69
CA ASN A 400 -9.00 -16.37 -2.03
C ASN A 400 -8.01 -15.90 -3.12
N SER A 401 -6.83 -15.39 -2.76
CA SER A 401 -5.83 -14.96 -3.73
C SER A 401 -4.49 -15.66 -3.52
N PRO A 402 -3.96 -16.40 -4.52
CA PRO A 402 -2.63 -17.02 -4.46
C PRO A 402 -1.47 -16.02 -4.30
N ALA A 403 -1.73 -14.73 -4.53
CA ALA A 403 -0.80 -13.65 -4.23
C ALA A 403 -0.71 -13.29 -2.73
N LYS A 404 -1.49 -13.98 -1.87
CA LYS A 404 -1.48 -13.83 -0.42
C LYS A 404 -1.03 -15.14 0.22
N LEU A 405 -0.15 -15.07 1.21
CA LEU A 405 0.39 -16.26 1.88
C LEU A 405 -0.70 -17.10 2.56
N GLY A 406 -1.76 -16.45 3.06
CA GLY A 406 -2.90 -17.14 3.69
C GLY A 406 -3.65 -18.09 2.75
N TRP A 407 -3.63 -17.84 1.43
CA TRP A 407 -4.20 -18.77 0.45
C TRP A 407 -3.45 -20.10 0.43
N TRP A 408 -2.12 -20.05 0.50
CA TRP A 408 -1.27 -21.24 0.56
C TRP A 408 -1.41 -21.93 1.91
N PHE A 409 -1.33 -21.18 3.01
CA PHE A 409 -1.36 -21.75 4.36
C PHE A 409 -2.69 -22.45 4.68
N ALA A 410 -3.83 -21.91 4.26
CA ALA A 410 -5.13 -22.57 4.41
C ALA A 410 -5.24 -23.89 3.62
N ARG A 411 -4.44 -24.06 2.56
CA ARG A 411 -4.37 -25.29 1.75
C ARG A 411 -3.35 -26.29 2.29
N LEU A 412 -2.26 -25.80 2.87
CA LEU A 412 -1.14 -26.63 3.26
C LEU A 412 -1.27 -27.20 4.68
N PHE A 413 -1.84 -26.45 5.63
CA PHE A 413 -1.93 -26.83 7.04
C PHE A 413 -3.32 -27.29 7.45
N ALA A 414 -3.38 -28.28 8.33
CA ALA A 414 -4.63 -28.79 8.89
C ALA A 414 -5.38 -27.73 9.71
N GLU A 415 -4.65 -26.81 10.36
CA GLU A 415 -5.24 -25.64 11.02
C GLU A 415 -4.31 -24.42 10.85
N TYR A 416 -4.85 -23.31 10.35
CA TYR A 416 -4.12 -22.06 10.11
C TYR A 416 -4.86 -20.88 10.74
N HIS A 417 -4.13 -20.08 11.52
CA HIS A 417 -4.65 -18.87 12.14
C HIS A 417 -3.89 -17.65 11.62
N LEU A 418 -4.61 -16.62 11.21
CA LEU A 418 -4.05 -15.29 11.00
C LEU A 418 -4.52 -14.36 12.11
N VAL A 419 -3.57 -13.77 12.82
CA VAL A 419 -3.79 -12.64 13.70
C VAL A 419 -3.07 -11.44 13.12
N TRP A 420 -3.82 -10.44 12.64
CA TRP A 420 -3.22 -9.25 12.02
C TRP A 420 -2.75 -8.27 13.10
N LYS A 421 -1.51 -8.45 13.55
CA LYS A 421 -0.82 -7.54 14.47
C LYS A 421 0.70 -7.78 14.45
N PRO A 422 1.52 -6.76 14.74
CA PRO A 422 2.98 -6.92 14.79
C PRO A 422 3.49 -7.60 16.07
N GLU A 423 2.73 -7.59 17.16
CA GLU A 423 3.04 -8.25 18.43
C GLU A 423 2.62 -9.73 18.46
N ILE A 424 3.36 -10.56 19.20
CA ILE A 424 2.93 -11.94 19.47
C ILE A 424 1.94 -11.96 20.63
N ASP A 425 0.81 -12.63 20.43
CA ASP A 425 -0.17 -12.91 21.50
C ASP A 425 0.18 -14.21 22.24
N TYR A 426 0.93 -14.11 23.33
CA TYR A 426 1.32 -15.30 24.08
C TYR A 426 0.11 -15.99 24.74
N ASP A 427 -0.86 -15.24 25.24
CA ASP A 427 -2.08 -15.80 25.84
C ASP A 427 -2.90 -16.59 24.81
N TYR A 428 -2.99 -16.08 23.58
CA TYR A 428 -3.65 -16.78 22.49
C TYR A 428 -2.89 -18.05 22.09
N ILE A 429 -1.56 -17.99 22.00
CA ILE A 429 -0.72 -19.16 21.71
C ILE A 429 -0.87 -20.21 22.81
N ASP A 430 -0.88 -19.82 24.08
CA ASP A 430 -1.04 -20.73 25.21
C ASP A 430 -2.41 -21.41 25.21
N LYS A 431 -3.44 -20.72 24.69
CA LYS A 431 -4.78 -21.27 24.49
C LYS A 431 -4.86 -22.24 23.32
N VAL A 432 -4.30 -21.89 22.16
CA VAL A 432 -4.41 -22.69 20.91
C VAL A 432 -3.42 -23.85 20.89
N LYS A 433 -2.22 -23.63 21.43
CA LYS A 433 -1.08 -24.54 21.41
C LYS A 433 -0.71 -25.03 20.00
N PRO A 434 -0.41 -24.11 19.06
CA PRO A 434 -0.05 -24.50 17.71
C PRO A 434 1.26 -25.29 17.66
N ASP A 435 1.48 -26.06 16.60
CA ASP A 435 2.78 -26.67 16.35
C ASP A 435 3.83 -25.60 15.99
N TYR A 436 3.42 -24.57 15.25
CA TYR A 436 4.30 -23.49 14.80
C TYR A 436 3.71 -22.09 15.00
N VAL A 437 4.60 -21.13 15.25
CA VAL A 437 4.29 -19.70 15.28
C VAL A 437 5.16 -18.96 14.27
N ILE A 438 4.53 -18.19 13.40
CA ILE A 438 5.22 -17.33 12.43
C ILE A 438 5.00 -15.87 12.80
N ALA A 439 6.08 -15.11 12.96
CA ALA A 439 6.04 -13.66 13.01
C ALA A 439 6.47 -13.10 11.65
N GLN A 440 5.57 -12.37 11.00
CA GLN A 440 5.81 -11.76 9.71
C GLN A 440 5.67 -10.23 9.80
N THR A 441 6.68 -9.53 9.32
CA THR A 441 6.57 -8.09 9.05
C THR A 441 7.10 -7.77 7.65
N ILE A 442 7.10 -6.50 7.30
CA ILE A 442 7.61 -5.97 6.04
C ILE A 442 8.65 -4.90 6.34
N GLU A 443 9.60 -4.75 5.44
CA GLU A 443 10.71 -3.82 5.58
C GLU A 443 10.26 -2.39 5.95
N ARG A 444 9.20 -1.85 5.30
CA ARG A 444 8.70 -0.50 5.62
C ARG A 444 8.12 -0.34 7.04
N PHE A 445 7.84 -1.43 7.75
CA PHE A 445 7.35 -1.38 9.13
C PHE A 445 8.45 -1.55 10.19
N LEU A 446 9.69 -1.86 9.81
CA LEU A 446 10.78 -2.06 10.79
C LEU A 446 11.09 -0.80 11.62
N GLY A 447 10.95 0.40 11.05
CA GLY A 447 11.08 1.65 11.81
C GLY A 447 9.87 1.96 12.71
N ARG A 448 9.00 0.99 12.99
CA ARG A 448 8.00 1.04 14.05
C ARG A 448 8.22 -0.21 14.92
N PHE A 449 8.80 -0.01 16.08
CA PHE A 449 9.04 -1.11 17.01
C PHE A 449 7.70 -1.58 17.61
N PRO A 450 7.41 -2.90 17.65
CA PRO A 450 6.20 -3.42 18.30
C PRO A 450 6.16 -3.02 19.77
N THR A 451 5.02 -2.51 20.24
CA THR A 451 4.85 -2.17 21.65
C THR A 451 4.40 -3.42 22.38
N THR A 452 5.15 -3.86 23.39
CA THR A 452 4.91 -5.08 24.19
C THR A 452 3.49 -5.17 24.74
#